data_AF-A0A2G2Z7V5-F1
#
_entry.id   AF-A0A2G2Z7V5-F1
#
_cell.length_a   1.000
_cell.length_b   1.000
_cell.length_c   1.000
_cell.angle_alpha   90.00
_cell.angle_beta   90.00
_cell.angle_gamma   90.00
#
_symmetry.space_group_name_H-M   'P 1'
#
loop_
_entity.id
_entity.type
_entity.pdbx_description
1 polymer ?
#
loop_
_entity_poly.entity_id
_entity_poly.type
_entity_poly.pdbx_seq_one_letter_code
_entity_poly.pdbx_strand_id
1 'polypeptide(L)'
;SSLSSFSSTLVLYLIVASLMTPSTSNHLSDMCIKTKSPRFCLQVFGLNPHRRPYALTLEAVNLSLKNASATTKKIHTLLDQTNEENLKEIYNYCLRYYNNVIDILGGVEEHVLKQGFYSSVKPVGNFVLEAGQFCENKFQTTGNGRVSTLTEDNKNLRIFGSIIVAAADLLTNSTSPKK
;
A
#
# COMPACT_ATOMS: atom_id res chain seq x y z
N SER A 1 17.23 -3.09 61.24
CA SER A 1 16.91 -4.16 60.27
C SER A 1 16.05 -3.61 59.14
N SER A 2 16.64 -3.05 58.09
CA SER A 2 15.88 -2.46 56.96
C SER A 2 16.55 -2.66 55.58
N LEU A 3 17.64 -3.44 55.50
CA LEU A 3 18.34 -3.70 54.24
C LEU A 3 17.71 -4.82 53.37
N SER A 4 16.86 -5.69 53.93
CA SER A 4 16.35 -6.86 53.18
C SER A 4 15.24 -6.55 52.18
N SER A 5 14.45 -5.50 52.43
CA SER A 5 13.29 -5.14 51.58
C SER A 5 13.71 -4.53 50.23
N PHE A 6 14.72 -3.66 50.22
CA PHE A 6 15.22 -3.01 49.00
C PHE A 6 15.91 -4.00 48.03
N SER A 7 16.54 -5.04 48.57
CA SER A 7 17.21 -6.05 47.75
C SER A 7 16.19 -6.94 47.01
N SER A 8 15.02 -7.19 47.61
CA SER A 8 14.00 -8.06 47.02
C SER A 8 13.24 -7.40 45.87
N THR A 9 13.00 -6.08 45.94
CA THR A 9 12.33 -5.33 44.88
C THR A 9 13.24 -5.12 43.67
N LEU A 10 14.52 -4.84 43.87
CA LEU A 10 15.51 -4.71 42.80
C LEU A 10 15.67 -6.00 41.98
N VAL A 11 15.73 -7.14 42.66
CA VAL A 11 15.80 -8.46 42.01
C VAL A 11 14.54 -8.74 41.19
N LEU A 12 13.35 -8.36 41.70
CA LEU A 12 12.09 -8.50 40.96
C LEU A 12 12.06 -7.61 39.70
N TYR A 13 12.53 -6.36 39.77
CA TYR A 13 12.63 -5.48 38.61
C TYR A 13 13.59 -6.01 37.54
N LEU A 14 14.74 -6.57 37.94
CA LEU A 14 15.70 -7.18 37.02
C LEU A 14 15.13 -8.44 36.35
N ILE A 15 14.37 -9.26 37.08
CA ILE A 15 13.69 -10.43 36.52
C ILE A 15 12.62 -9.99 35.50
N VAL A 16 11.79 -8.99 35.83
CA VAL A 16 10.77 -8.46 34.90
C VAL A 16 11.41 -7.82 33.67
N ALA A 17 12.50 -7.06 33.84
CA ALA A 17 13.25 -6.49 32.73
C ALA A 17 13.91 -7.57 31.84
N SER A 18 14.36 -8.68 32.42
CA SER A 18 14.93 -9.82 31.68
C SER A 18 13.87 -10.67 30.93
N LEU A 19 12.61 -10.60 31.36
CA LEU A 19 11.47 -11.26 30.71
C LEU A 19 10.84 -10.40 29.59
N MET A 20 11.21 -9.12 29.49
CA MET A 20 10.82 -8.25 28.38
C MET A 20 11.67 -8.59 27.16
N THR A 21 11.33 -9.69 26.47
CA THR A 21 11.87 -9.93 25.13
C THR A 21 11.44 -8.76 24.23
N PRO A 22 12.37 -8.05 23.57
CA PRO A 22 12.00 -7.08 22.56
C PRO A 22 11.12 -7.78 21.54
N SER A 23 9.85 -7.40 21.44
CA SER A 23 9.02 -7.83 20.33
C SER A 23 9.69 -7.28 19.06
N THR A 24 10.38 -8.14 18.32
CA THR A 24 10.89 -7.80 17.00
C THR A 24 9.69 -7.83 16.06
N SER A 25 8.83 -6.81 16.15
CA SER A 25 7.64 -6.74 15.32
C SER A 25 8.05 -6.68 13.85
N ASN A 26 7.72 -7.73 13.11
CA ASN A 26 7.97 -7.78 11.68
C ASN A 26 6.82 -7.06 10.97
N HIS A 27 6.89 -5.73 11.01
CA HIS A 27 5.89 -4.83 10.43
C HIS A 27 5.62 -5.12 8.96
N LEU A 28 6.64 -5.54 8.21
CA LEU A 28 6.48 -5.93 6.81
C LEU A 28 5.57 -7.16 6.68
N SER A 29 5.82 -8.20 7.48
CA SER A 29 4.97 -9.39 7.50
C SER A 29 3.54 -9.04 7.93
N ASP A 30 3.39 -8.27 9.02
CA ASP A 30 2.10 -7.84 9.56
C ASP A 30 1.27 -7.04 8.53
N MET A 31 1.95 -6.22 7.72
CA MET A 31 1.35 -5.51 6.60
C MET A 31 0.98 -6.48 5.48
N CYS A 32 1.92 -7.29 5.00
CA CYS A 32 1.72 -8.13 3.82
C CYS A 32 0.63 -9.19 3.99
N ILE A 33 0.45 -9.78 5.17
CA ILE A 33 -0.62 -10.77 5.42
C ILE A 33 -2.03 -10.19 5.27
N LYS A 34 -2.20 -8.86 5.37
CA LYS A 34 -3.49 -8.17 5.24
C LYS A 34 -3.79 -7.74 3.80
N THR A 35 -2.89 -8.00 2.86
CA THR A 35 -3.03 -7.57 1.46
C THR A 35 -3.78 -8.60 0.63
N LYS A 36 -4.25 -8.21 -0.55
CA LYS A 36 -4.87 -9.14 -1.51
C LYS A 36 -3.89 -10.20 -2.04
N SER A 37 -2.58 -9.96 -1.92
CA SER A 37 -1.55 -10.90 -2.37
C SER A 37 -0.30 -10.80 -1.47
N PRO A 38 -0.25 -11.55 -0.36
CA PRO A 38 0.87 -11.50 0.58
C PRO A 38 2.22 -11.83 -0.06
N ARG A 39 2.26 -12.82 -0.97
CA ARG A 39 3.48 -13.19 -1.69
C ARG A 39 3.99 -12.06 -2.58
N PHE A 40 3.10 -11.40 -3.32
CA PHE A 40 3.45 -10.26 -4.16
C PHE A 40 3.98 -9.11 -3.29
N CYS A 41 3.30 -8.81 -2.18
CA CYS A 41 3.74 -7.78 -1.24
C CYS A 41 5.18 -8.03 -0.74
N LEU A 42 5.48 -9.23 -0.26
CA LEU A 42 6.83 -9.58 0.18
C LEU A 42 7.85 -9.50 -0.95
N GLN A 43 7.47 -9.91 -2.16
CA GLN A 43 8.34 -9.88 -3.33
C GLN A 43 8.73 -8.44 -3.71
N VAL A 44 7.78 -7.50 -3.76
CA VAL A 44 8.07 -6.12 -4.20
C VAL A 44 8.79 -5.28 -3.14
N PHE A 45 8.60 -5.61 -1.86
CA PHE A 45 9.30 -4.95 -0.75
C PHE A 45 10.68 -5.56 -0.45
N GLY A 46 10.91 -6.82 -0.86
CA GLY A 46 12.07 -7.59 -0.42
C GLY A 46 12.01 -7.94 1.08
N LEU A 47 12.89 -8.85 1.52
CA LEU A 47 12.91 -9.34 2.90
C LEU A 47 13.73 -8.39 3.79
N ASN A 48 13.07 -7.41 4.39
CA ASN A 48 13.64 -6.60 5.47
C ASN A 48 12.60 -6.38 6.59
N PRO A 49 12.71 -7.10 7.73
CA PRO A 49 11.70 -7.10 8.77
C PRO A 49 11.70 -5.84 9.65
N HIS A 50 12.75 -5.01 9.60
CA HIS A 50 12.95 -3.91 10.56
C HIS A 50 12.51 -2.53 10.06
N ARG A 51 11.71 -2.47 8.98
CA ARG A 51 11.19 -1.20 8.47
C ARG A 51 10.07 -0.66 9.35
N ARG A 52 10.17 0.62 9.68
CA ARG A 52 9.15 1.34 10.45
C ARG A 52 7.86 1.50 9.61
N PRO A 53 6.68 1.55 10.24
CA PRO A 53 5.40 1.72 9.53
C PRO A 53 5.40 2.89 8.53
N TYR A 54 5.90 4.06 8.93
CA TYR A 54 5.99 5.22 8.03
C TYR A 54 6.78 4.94 6.75
N ALA A 55 7.94 4.29 6.89
CA ALA A 55 8.80 3.96 5.75
C ALA A 55 8.13 2.93 4.83
N LEU A 56 7.44 1.92 5.41
CA LEU A 56 6.66 0.95 4.64
C LEU A 56 5.52 1.62 3.87
N THR A 57 4.82 2.57 4.49
CA THR A 57 3.75 3.34 3.84
C THR A 57 4.27 4.16 2.67
N LEU A 58 5.37 4.90 2.86
CA LEU A 58 5.97 5.70 1.79
C LEU A 58 6.46 4.82 0.64
N GLU A 59 7.08 3.68 0.95
CA GLU A 59 7.52 2.73 -0.06
C GLU A 59 6.34 2.11 -0.83
N ALA A 60 5.23 1.77 -0.15
CA ALA A 60 4.01 1.29 -0.81
C ALA A 60 3.47 2.30 -1.82
N VAL A 61 3.41 3.58 -1.42
CA VAL A 61 2.99 4.70 -2.27
C VAL A 61 3.92 4.82 -3.49
N ASN A 62 5.23 4.80 -3.29
CA ASN A 62 6.21 4.95 -4.37
C ASN A 62 6.18 3.76 -5.36
N LEU A 63 6.04 2.53 -4.86
CA LEU A 63 5.88 1.35 -5.71
C LEU A 63 4.59 1.41 -6.53
N SER A 64 3.50 1.83 -5.91
CA SER A 64 2.21 2.03 -6.58
C SER A 64 2.29 3.13 -7.65
N LEU A 65 2.94 4.25 -7.35
CA LEU A 65 3.17 5.35 -8.29
C LEU A 65 3.99 4.86 -9.50
N LYS A 66 5.08 4.14 -9.26
CA LYS A 66 5.91 3.56 -10.32
C LYS A 66 5.12 2.59 -11.20
N ASN A 67 4.28 1.74 -10.61
CA ASN A 67 3.41 0.83 -11.35
C ASN A 67 2.40 1.61 -12.21
N ALA A 68 1.70 2.58 -11.62
CA ALA A 68 0.73 3.40 -12.35
C ALA A 68 1.38 4.14 -13.53
N SER A 69 2.55 4.77 -13.33
CA SER A 69 3.29 5.45 -14.40
C SER A 69 3.81 4.52 -15.48
N ALA A 70 4.15 3.27 -15.16
CA ALA A 70 4.52 2.28 -16.17
C ALA A 70 3.29 1.88 -17.02
N THR A 71 2.14 1.69 -16.37
CA THR A 71 0.90 1.34 -17.04
C THR A 71 0.38 2.48 -17.93
N THR A 72 0.48 3.75 -17.53
CA THR A 72 0.08 4.87 -18.41
C THR A 72 0.89 4.91 -19.70
N LYS A 73 2.21 4.67 -19.64
CA LYS A 73 3.07 4.54 -20.83
C LYS A 73 2.61 3.40 -21.75
N LYS A 74 2.24 2.25 -21.16
CA LYS A 74 1.67 1.12 -21.91
C LYS A 74 0.32 1.50 -22.56
N ILE A 75 -0.56 2.18 -21.82
CA ILE A 75 -1.86 2.65 -22.35
C ILE A 75 -1.66 3.60 -23.53
N HIS A 76 -0.72 4.54 -23.45
CA HIS A 76 -0.39 5.42 -24.58
C HIS A 76 0.07 4.62 -25.81
N THR A 77 0.94 3.63 -25.62
CA THR A 77 1.38 2.75 -26.72
C THR A 77 0.19 2.02 -27.35
N LEU A 78 -0.75 1.51 -26.54
CA LEU A 78 -1.95 0.82 -27.03
C LEU A 78 -2.93 1.75 -27.76
N LEU A 79 -3.04 3.01 -27.32
CA LEU A 79 -3.83 4.05 -27.98
C LEU A 79 -3.27 4.36 -29.38
N ASP A 80 -1.95 4.50 -29.49
CA ASP A 80 -1.28 4.81 -30.76
C ASP A 80 -1.39 3.66 -31.78
N GLN A 81 -1.52 2.42 -31.29
CA GLN A 81 -1.58 1.21 -32.12
C GLN A 81 -2.99 0.83 -32.56
N THR A 82 -4.04 1.38 -31.96
CA THR A 82 -5.42 0.98 -32.26
C THR A 82 -6.16 2.00 -33.12
N ASN A 83 -6.95 1.50 -34.07
CA ASN A 83 -7.94 2.30 -34.80
C ASN A 83 -9.38 2.03 -34.36
N GLU A 84 -9.60 1.06 -33.47
CA GLU A 84 -10.94 0.73 -32.97
C GLU A 84 -11.44 1.79 -31.98
N GLU A 85 -12.55 2.46 -32.31
CA GLU A 85 -13.10 3.54 -31.48
C GLU A 85 -13.44 3.09 -30.05
N ASN A 86 -14.03 1.89 -29.91
CA ASN A 86 -14.32 1.31 -28.59
C ASN A 86 -13.06 1.12 -27.75
N LEU A 87 -11.96 0.67 -28.35
CA LEU A 87 -10.68 0.52 -27.64
C LEU A 87 -10.09 1.88 -27.27
N LYS A 88 -10.19 2.89 -28.15
CA LYS A 88 -9.79 4.26 -27.81
C LYS A 88 -10.57 4.81 -26.63
N GLU A 89 -11.88 4.58 -26.58
CA GLU A 89 -12.71 5.00 -25.45
C GLU A 89 -12.27 4.31 -24.15
N ILE A 90 -12.10 2.98 -24.19
CA ILE A 90 -11.67 2.19 -23.02
C ILE A 90 -10.31 2.67 -22.52
N TYR A 91 -9.33 2.81 -23.41
CA TYR A 91 -7.98 3.21 -23.03
C TYR A 91 -7.92 4.65 -22.48
N ASN A 92 -8.66 5.60 -23.08
CA ASN A 92 -8.76 6.96 -22.53
C ASN A 92 -9.45 6.98 -21.15
N TYR A 93 -10.47 6.14 -20.97
CA TYR A 93 -11.12 5.97 -19.67
C TYR A 93 -10.12 5.46 -18.61
N CYS A 94 -9.36 4.42 -18.94
CA CYS A 94 -8.30 3.90 -18.06
C CYS A 94 -7.23 4.97 -17.77
N LEU A 95 -6.75 5.66 -18.80
CA LEU A 95 -5.70 6.67 -18.68
C LEU A 95 -6.08 7.76 -17.67
N ARG A 96 -7.33 8.24 -17.70
CA ARG A 96 -7.85 9.20 -16.72
C ARG A 96 -7.74 8.69 -15.28
N TYR A 97 -8.14 7.44 -15.01
CA TYR A 97 -8.04 6.89 -13.66
C TYR A 97 -6.58 6.69 -13.21
N TYR A 98 -5.72 6.21 -14.10
CA TYR A 98 -4.30 6.06 -13.78
C TYR A 98 -3.60 7.41 -13.56
N ASN A 99 -3.95 8.46 -14.31
CA ASN A 99 -3.44 9.81 -14.06
C ASN A 99 -3.92 10.36 -12.72
N ASN A 100 -5.21 10.20 -12.39
CA ASN A 100 -5.71 10.59 -11.07
C ASN A 100 -4.99 9.85 -9.93
N VAL A 101 -4.66 8.56 -10.13
CA VAL A 101 -3.84 7.79 -9.17
C VAL A 101 -2.45 8.40 -9.03
N ILE A 102 -1.78 8.74 -10.14
CA ILE A 102 -0.46 9.36 -10.13
C ILE A 102 -0.47 10.68 -9.37
N ASP A 103 -1.44 11.55 -9.66
CA ASP A 103 -1.57 12.86 -9.02
C ASP A 103 -1.79 12.74 -7.51
N ILE A 104 -2.71 11.86 -7.10
CA ILE A 104 -3.00 11.62 -5.69
C ILE A 104 -1.77 11.04 -4.97
N LEU A 105 -1.14 10.00 -5.54
CA LEU A 105 0.02 9.35 -4.92
C LEU A 105 1.23 10.28 -4.83
N GLY A 106 1.46 11.12 -5.85
CA GLY A 106 2.53 12.11 -5.87
C GLY A 106 2.43 13.13 -4.73
N GLY A 107 1.21 13.41 -4.24
CA GLY A 107 0.97 14.32 -3.12
C GLY A 107 1.00 13.68 -1.73
N VAL A 108 1.04 12.34 -1.61
CA VAL A 108 0.85 11.67 -0.31
C VAL A 108 1.94 12.02 0.68
N GLU A 109 3.22 12.07 0.28
CA GLU A 109 4.29 12.34 1.22
C GLU A 109 4.16 13.76 1.83
N GLU A 110 4.06 14.77 0.98
CA GLU A 110 4.05 16.18 1.39
C GLU A 110 2.75 16.61 2.08
N HIS A 111 1.61 16.20 1.54
CA HIS A 111 0.30 16.70 1.97
C HIS A 111 -0.39 15.80 2.99
N VAL A 112 0.06 14.55 3.15
CA VAL A 112 -0.58 13.59 4.06
C VAL A 112 0.39 13.13 5.14
N LEU A 113 1.51 12.51 4.75
CA LEU A 113 2.42 11.87 5.71
C LEU A 113 3.18 12.90 6.56
N LYS A 114 3.78 13.93 5.95
CA LYS A 114 4.52 14.97 6.69
C LYS A 114 3.61 15.85 7.56
N GLN A 115 2.34 15.97 7.20
CA GLN A 115 1.33 16.70 7.97
C GLN A 115 0.73 15.88 9.12
N GLY A 116 1.05 14.58 9.22
CA GLY A 116 0.48 13.69 10.23
C GLY A 116 -0.96 13.26 9.96
N PHE A 117 -1.50 13.48 8.75
CA PHE A 117 -2.85 13.10 8.37
C PHE A 117 -2.97 11.61 7.99
N TYR A 118 -2.45 10.73 8.84
CA TYR A 118 -2.30 9.30 8.53
C TYR A 118 -3.62 8.57 8.21
N SER A 119 -4.74 9.03 8.77
CA SER A 119 -6.08 8.50 8.47
C SER A 119 -6.49 8.67 7.00
N SER A 120 -5.92 9.66 6.30
CA SER A 120 -6.20 9.91 4.87
C SER A 120 -5.49 8.95 3.93
N VAL A 121 -4.49 8.18 4.40
CA VAL A 121 -3.76 7.21 3.56
C VAL A 121 -4.66 6.04 3.15
N LYS A 122 -5.56 5.59 4.03
CA LYS A 122 -6.45 4.46 3.74
C LYS A 122 -7.44 4.74 2.60
N PRO A 123 -8.17 5.89 2.58
CA PRO A 123 -8.95 6.30 1.43
C PRO A 123 -8.15 6.35 0.12
N VAL A 124 -6.90 6.83 0.15
CA VAL A 124 -6.02 6.82 -1.03
C VAL A 124 -5.80 5.40 -1.53
N GLY A 125 -5.45 4.46 -0.64
CA GLY A 125 -5.27 3.06 -1.02
C GLY A 125 -6.53 2.41 -1.61
N ASN A 126 -7.71 2.74 -1.07
CA ASN A 126 -8.99 2.29 -1.63
C ASN A 126 -9.23 2.84 -3.04
N PHE A 127 -8.98 4.12 -3.26
CA PHE A 127 -9.10 4.74 -4.58
C PHE A 127 -8.19 4.08 -5.62
N VAL A 128 -6.91 3.83 -5.27
CA VAL A 128 -5.95 3.13 -6.15
C VAL A 128 -6.47 1.74 -6.54
N LEU A 129 -7.03 1.02 -5.57
CA LEU A 129 -7.61 -0.30 -5.82
C LEU A 129 -8.82 -0.22 -6.76
N GLU A 130 -9.72 0.73 -6.52
CA GLU A 130 -10.92 0.92 -7.34
C GLU A 130 -10.57 1.35 -8.77
N ALA A 131 -9.57 2.22 -8.95
CA ALA A 131 -9.10 2.67 -10.26
C ALA A 131 -8.72 1.51 -11.19
N GLY A 132 -7.97 0.53 -10.68
CA GLY A 132 -7.63 -0.68 -11.45
C GLY A 132 -8.87 -1.51 -11.80
N GLN A 133 -9.85 -1.59 -10.90
CA GLN A 133 -11.10 -2.29 -11.14
C GLN A 133 -12.00 -1.57 -12.15
N PHE A 134 -12.08 -0.24 -12.10
CA PHE A 134 -12.85 0.54 -13.07
C PHE A 134 -12.29 0.40 -14.48
N CYS A 135 -10.96 0.46 -14.64
CA CYS A 135 -10.34 0.20 -15.94
C CYS A 135 -10.67 -1.21 -16.46
N GLU A 136 -10.53 -2.24 -15.63
CA GLU A 136 -10.82 -3.62 -16.05
C GLU A 136 -12.29 -3.81 -16.45
N ASN A 137 -13.21 -3.27 -15.67
CA ASN A 137 -14.65 -3.37 -15.93
C ASN A 137 -15.06 -2.67 -17.23
N LYS A 138 -14.31 -1.63 -17.66
CA LYS A 138 -14.61 -0.90 -18.90
C LYS A 138 -14.42 -1.77 -20.15
N PHE A 139 -13.51 -2.75 -20.13
CA PHE A 139 -13.39 -3.75 -21.19
C PHE A 139 -14.59 -4.68 -21.27
N GLN A 140 -15.22 -5.00 -20.14
CA GLN A 140 -16.41 -5.83 -20.12
C GLN A 140 -17.63 -5.09 -20.66
N THR A 141 -17.81 -3.82 -20.27
CA THR A 141 -18.99 -3.02 -20.62
C THR A 141 -18.92 -2.41 -22.02
N THR A 142 -17.81 -1.77 -22.38
CA THR A 142 -17.64 -1.10 -23.69
C THR A 142 -16.93 -2.00 -24.71
N GLY A 143 -16.11 -2.95 -24.24
CA GLY A 143 -15.41 -3.89 -25.10
C GLY A 143 -16.24 -5.11 -25.50
N ASN A 144 -17.55 -5.15 -25.20
CA ASN A 144 -18.44 -6.28 -25.47
C ASN A 144 -17.91 -7.61 -24.89
N GLY A 145 -17.46 -7.59 -23.63
CA GLY A 145 -16.92 -8.77 -22.97
C GLY A 145 -15.51 -9.18 -23.41
N ARG A 146 -14.80 -8.36 -24.18
CA ARG A 146 -13.41 -8.64 -24.57
C ARG A 146 -12.49 -8.72 -23.34
N VAL A 147 -11.54 -9.64 -23.42
CA VAL A 147 -10.46 -9.75 -22.43
C VAL A 147 -9.60 -8.49 -22.50
N SER A 148 -9.30 -7.91 -21.34
CA SER A 148 -8.51 -6.70 -21.22
C SER A 148 -7.05 -6.97 -21.56
N THR A 149 -6.46 -6.13 -22.42
CA THR A 149 -5.01 -6.12 -22.70
C THR A 149 -4.19 -5.58 -21.52
N LEU A 150 -4.87 -5.12 -20.48
CA LEU A 150 -4.34 -4.53 -19.25
C LEU A 150 -4.70 -5.36 -18.01
N THR A 151 -5.23 -6.59 -18.15
CA THR A 151 -5.71 -7.39 -17.00
C THR A 151 -4.68 -7.51 -15.89
N GLU A 152 -3.43 -7.84 -16.22
CA GLU A 152 -2.37 -8.00 -15.21
C GLU A 152 -1.96 -6.64 -14.62
N ASP A 153 -1.92 -5.57 -15.41
CA ASP A 153 -1.60 -4.23 -14.93
C ASP A 153 -2.68 -3.72 -13.94
N ASN A 154 -3.95 -3.90 -14.30
CA ASN A 154 -5.10 -3.55 -13.47
C ASN A 154 -5.14 -4.36 -12.18
N LYS A 155 -4.82 -5.65 -12.26
CA LYS A 155 -4.69 -6.51 -11.09
C LYS A 155 -3.54 -6.07 -10.19
N ASN A 156 -2.39 -5.72 -10.75
CA ASN A 156 -1.25 -5.21 -9.99
C ASN A 156 -1.59 -3.90 -9.28
N LEU A 157 -2.26 -2.96 -9.95
CA LEU A 157 -2.71 -1.73 -9.32
C LEU A 157 -3.66 -2.01 -8.15
N ARG A 158 -4.59 -2.97 -8.32
CA ARG A 158 -5.49 -3.42 -7.25
C ARG A 158 -4.74 -4.02 -6.05
N ILE A 159 -3.67 -4.77 -6.30
CA ILE A 159 -2.82 -5.32 -5.24
C ILE A 159 -2.07 -4.18 -4.54
N PHE A 160 -1.46 -3.24 -5.28
CA PHE A 160 -0.79 -2.08 -4.70
C PHE A 160 -1.72 -1.21 -3.86
N GLY A 161 -2.94 -0.95 -4.31
CA GLY A 161 -3.96 -0.27 -3.49
C GLY A 161 -4.22 -1.01 -2.18
N SER A 162 -4.32 -2.35 -2.20
CA SER A 162 -4.47 -3.14 -0.97
C SER A 162 -3.25 -3.10 -0.05
N ILE A 163 -2.03 -2.99 -0.61
CA ILE A 163 -0.81 -2.80 0.16
C ILE A 163 -0.83 -1.44 0.87
N ILE A 164 -1.23 -0.38 0.18
CA ILE A 164 -1.37 0.96 0.78
C ILE A 164 -2.39 0.95 1.92
N VAL A 165 -3.53 0.29 1.74
CA VAL A 165 -4.54 0.13 2.81
C VAL A 165 -3.96 -0.58 4.04
N ALA A 166 -3.26 -1.70 3.84
CA ALA A 166 -2.62 -2.43 4.93
C ALA A 166 -1.54 -1.61 5.63
N ALA A 167 -0.75 -0.84 4.87
CA ALA A 167 0.26 0.07 5.40
C ALA A 167 -0.37 1.21 6.21
N ALA A 168 -1.50 1.74 5.76
CA ALA A 168 -2.24 2.79 6.47
C ALA A 168 -2.78 2.30 7.83
N ASP A 169 -3.32 1.09 7.87
CA ASP A 169 -3.80 0.46 9.11
C ASP A 169 -2.63 0.24 10.09
N LEU A 170 -1.48 -0.23 9.59
CA LEU A 170 -0.28 -0.39 10.39
C LEU A 170 0.23 0.96 10.94
N LEU A 171 0.31 1.97 10.09
CA LEU A 171 0.78 3.31 10.44
C LEU A 171 -0.11 3.94 11.52
N THR A 172 -1.43 3.94 11.31
CA THR A 172 -2.41 4.52 12.24
C THR A 172 -2.32 3.84 13.62
N ASN A 173 -2.19 2.52 13.66
CA ASN A 173 -2.03 1.78 14.91
C ASN A 173 -0.72 2.09 15.64
N SER A 174 0.35 2.41 14.90
CA SER A 174 1.65 2.77 15.49
C SER A 174 1.67 4.19 16.06
N THR A 175 0.79 5.07 15.60
CA THR A 175 0.74 6.49 15.99
C THR A 175 -0.40 6.82 16.96
N SER A 176 -1.32 5.90 17.18
CA SER A 176 -2.42 6.06 18.13
C SER A 176 -1.90 5.91 19.57
N PRO A 177 -2.33 6.77 20.52
CA PRO A 177 -1.96 6.59 21.92
C PRO A 177 -2.45 5.22 22.39
N LYS A 178 -1.55 4.44 22.99
CA LYS A 178 -1.92 3.17 23.61
C LYS A 178 -2.85 3.49 24.79
N LYS A 179 -4.07 2.96 24.75
CA LYS A 179 -5.00 2.98 25.89
C LYS A 179 -4.44 2.18 27.05
#